data_AF-A0A3B1DG92-F1
#
_entry.id   AF-A0A3B1DG92-F1
#
_cell.length_a   1.000
_cell.length_b   1.000
_cell.length_c   1.000
_cell.angle_alpha   90.00
_cell.angle_beta   90.00
_cell.angle_gamma   90.00
#
_symmetry.space_group_name_H-M   'P 1'
#
loop_
_entity.id
_entity.type
_entity.pdbx_description
1 polymer ?
#
loop_
_entity_poly.entity_id
_entity_poly.type
_entity_poly.pdbx_seq_one_letter_code
_entity_poly.pdbx_strand_id
1 'polypeptide(L)'
;ATPIPPQIEGLLRTGQLPNGVIINNQDMIPNDMRPMVTVTVDYHHNNDEVLSALSKITGQSFGYDKRTWRLWWITKKSGVSQ
;
A
#
# COMPACT_ATOMS: atom_id res chain seq x y z
N ALA A 1 -5.98 16.18 -32.73
CA ALA A 1 -4.70 15.79 -33.35
C ALA A 1 -3.73 15.48 -32.22
N THR A 2 -3.21 14.25 -32.14
CA THR A 2 -2.16 13.90 -31.18
C THR A 2 -0.89 14.68 -31.56
N PRO A 3 -0.29 15.46 -30.64
CA PRO A 3 0.95 16.16 -30.96
C PRO A 3 2.04 15.12 -31.23
N ILE A 4 2.52 15.10 -32.47
CA ILE A 4 3.63 14.24 -32.90
C ILE A 4 4.92 14.89 -32.36
N PRO A 5 5.84 14.13 -31.73
CA PRO A 5 7.12 14.65 -31.30
C PRO A 5 7.89 15.29 -32.49
N PRO A 6 8.53 16.46 -32.31
CA PRO A 6 9.09 17.25 -33.41
C PRO A 6 10.18 16.52 -34.21
N GLN A 7 10.93 15.62 -33.56
CA GLN A 7 11.90 14.76 -34.24
C GLN A 7 11.22 13.78 -35.20
N ILE A 8 10.07 13.20 -34.81
CA ILE A 8 9.32 12.26 -35.64
C ILE A 8 8.68 12.99 -36.83
N GLU A 9 8.20 14.22 -36.63
CA GLU A 9 7.66 15.05 -37.70
C GLU A 9 8.71 15.33 -38.79
N GLY A 10 9.96 15.65 -38.41
CA GLY A 10 11.05 15.87 -39.35
C GLY A 10 11.40 14.62 -40.17
N LEU A 11 11.36 13.45 -39.54
CA LEU A 11 11.65 12.16 -40.19
C LEU A 11 10.52 11.72 -41.14
N LEU A 12 9.27 12.00 -40.79
CA LEU A 12 8.12 11.78 -41.66
C LEU A 12 8.17 12.71 -42.88
N ARG A 13 8.49 13.99 -42.68
CA ARG A 13 8.58 14.98 -43.76
C ARG A 13 9.71 14.69 -44.75
N THR A 14 10.79 14.10 -44.27
CA THR A 14 11.95 13.70 -45.11
C THR A 14 11.78 12.31 -45.74
N GLY A 15 10.66 11.63 -45.51
CA GLY A 15 10.38 10.31 -46.09
C GLY A 15 11.22 9.18 -45.50
N GLN A 16 11.91 9.41 -44.37
CA GLN A 16 12.74 8.40 -43.71
C GLN A 16 11.91 7.35 -42.95
N LEU A 17 10.60 7.58 -42.80
CA LEU A 17 9.66 6.67 -42.15
C LEU A 17 8.52 6.30 -43.11
N PRO A 18 8.81 5.48 -44.13
CA PRO A 18 7.88 5.17 -45.23
C PRO A 18 6.62 4.43 -44.78
N ASN A 19 6.68 3.71 -43.65
CA ASN A 19 5.57 2.96 -43.08
C ASN A 19 4.87 3.70 -41.92
N GLY A 20 5.20 4.98 -41.69
CA GLY A 20 4.67 5.77 -40.59
C GLY A 20 5.21 5.36 -39.22
N VAL A 21 4.60 5.89 -38.15
CA VAL A 21 4.96 5.62 -36.75
C VAL A 21 3.72 5.40 -35.91
N ILE A 22 3.75 4.40 -35.04
CA ILE A 22 2.74 4.19 -34.00
C ILE A 22 3.27 4.79 -32.70
N ILE A 23 2.53 5.75 -32.15
CA ILE A 23 2.88 6.41 -30.89
C ILE A 23 1.91 5.87 -29.82
N ASN A 24 2.42 5.02 -28.93
CA ASN A 24 1.66 4.51 -27.80
C ASN A 24 1.68 5.52 -26.65
N ASN A 25 0.69 6.41 -26.62
CA ASN A 25 0.50 7.33 -25.50
C ASN A 25 -0.28 6.63 -24.39
N GLN A 26 0.43 5.89 -23.53
CA GLN A 26 -0.14 5.19 -22.38
C GLN A 26 -0.91 6.16 -21.45
N ASP A 27 -0.51 7.43 -21.40
CA ASP A 27 -1.16 8.49 -20.61
C ASP A 27 -2.51 8.96 -21.17
N MET A 28 -2.80 8.65 -22.44
CA MET A 28 -4.06 9.01 -23.11
C MET A 28 -5.13 7.91 -23.03
N ILE A 29 -4.81 6.77 -22.40
CA ILE A 29 -5.80 5.71 -22.15
C ILE A 29 -6.80 6.26 -21.13
N PRO A 30 -8.10 6.36 -21.49
CA PRO A 30 -9.14 6.76 -20.56
C PRO A 30 -9.06 5.92 -19.28
N ASN A 31 -9.32 6.54 -18.13
CA ASN A 31 -9.17 5.86 -16.84
C ASN A 31 -9.96 4.54 -16.77
N ASP A 32 -11.07 4.46 -17.48
CA ASP A 32 -11.96 3.28 -17.57
C ASP A 32 -11.38 2.10 -18.36
N MET A 33 -10.28 2.32 -19.11
CA MET A 33 -9.61 1.31 -19.93
C MET A 33 -8.27 0.85 -19.33
N ARG A 34 -7.90 1.36 -18.14
CA ARG A 34 -6.66 0.97 -17.48
C ARG A 34 -6.81 -0.43 -16.87
N PRO A 35 -5.83 -1.34 -17.03
CA PRO A 35 -5.89 -2.65 -16.39
C PRO A 35 -5.92 -2.49 -14.87
N MET A 36 -6.83 -3.21 -14.21
CA MET A 36 -6.92 -3.23 -12.76
C MET A 36 -5.72 -3.97 -12.17
N VAL A 37 -5.06 -3.36 -11.18
CA VAL A 37 -3.98 -3.99 -10.42
C VAL A 37 -4.47 -4.23 -8.99
N THR A 38 -4.56 -5.50 -8.58
CA THR A 38 -4.85 -5.86 -7.20
C THR A 38 -3.56 -5.81 -6.38
N VAL A 39 -3.52 -4.97 -5.36
CA VAL A 39 -2.39 -4.87 -4.43
C VAL A 39 -2.80 -5.45 -3.08
N THR A 40 -2.06 -6.43 -2.59
CA THR A 40 -2.23 -6.95 -1.23
C THR A 40 -1.55 -5.99 -0.25
N VAL A 41 -2.35 -5.35 0.60
CA VAL A 41 -1.84 -4.47 1.66
C VAL A 41 -1.77 -5.25 2.96
N ASP A 42 -0.57 -5.36 3.52
CA ASP A 42 -0.38 -5.86 4.89
C ASP A 42 -0.75 -4.72 5.87
N TYR A 43 -1.92 -4.84 6.52
CA TYR A 43 -2.41 -3.84 7.45
C TYR A 43 -2.30 -4.35 8.89
N HIS A 44 -1.37 -3.76 9.64
CA HIS A 44 -1.22 -4.01 11.06
C HIS A 44 -2.24 -3.14 11.83
N HIS A 45 -3.33 -3.74 12.28
CA HIS A 45 -4.35 -3.06 13.08
C HIS A 45 -3.97 -3.04 14.57
N ASN A 46 -3.59 -1.87 15.07
CA ASN A 46 -3.43 -1.62 16.50
C ASN A 46 -4.73 -1.01 17.05
N ASN A 47 -5.24 -1.53 18.17
CA ASN A 47 -6.47 -1.05 18.79
C ASN A 47 -6.16 -0.30 20.10
N ASP A 48 -6.10 1.03 19.99
CA ASP A 48 -5.77 1.94 21.10
C ASP A 48 -6.79 1.87 22.25
N GLU A 49 -8.05 1.58 21.94
CA GLU A 49 -9.10 1.44 22.95
C GLU A 49 -8.86 0.21 23.83
N VAL A 50 -8.47 -0.91 23.23
CA VAL A 50 -8.12 -2.14 23.95
C VAL A 50 -6.89 -1.91 24.82
N LEU A 51 -5.88 -1.22 24.31
CA LEU A 51 -4.69 -0.87 25.11
C LEU A 51 -5.04 0.04 26.29
N SER A 52 -5.89 1.06 26.06
CA SER A 52 -6.36 1.98 27.10
C SER A 52 -7.17 1.26 28.18
N ALA A 53 -8.09 0.37 27.77
CA ALA A 53 -8.88 -0.43 28.69
C ALA A 53 -7.99 -1.37 29.52
N LEU A 54 -7.07 -2.09 28.88
CA LEU A 54 -6.15 -3.00 29.57
C LEU A 54 -5.22 -2.25 30.52
N SER A 55 -4.69 -1.09 30.13
CA SER A 55 -3.85 -0.26 31.00
C SER A 55 -4.62 0.25 32.22
N LYS A 56 -5.90 0.62 32.06
CA LYS A 56 -6.76 1.05 33.17
C LYS A 56 -7.08 -0.10 34.13
N ILE A 57 -7.38 -1.28 33.60
CA ILE A 57 -7.73 -2.46 34.41
C ILE A 57 -6.51 -2.97 35.19
N THR A 58 -5.33 -2.95 34.58
CA THR A 58 -4.14 -3.61 35.14
C THR A 58 -3.18 -2.65 35.85
N GLY A 59 -3.31 -1.34 35.64
CA GLY A 59 -2.38 -0.33 36.16
C GLY A 59 -0.98 -0.38 35.54
N GLN A 60 -0.76 -1.25 34.56
CA GLN A 60 0.51 -1.43 33.84
C GLN A 60 0.25 -1.36 32.33
N SER A 61 1.16 -0.73 31.59
CA SER A 61 1.08 -0.65 30.12
C SER A 61 2.19 -1.50 29.50
N PHE A 62 1.79 -2.52 28.73
CA PHE A 62 2.71 -3.40 28.00
C PHE A 62 2.71 -3.12 26.48
N GLY A 63 2.14 -1.99 26.04
CA GLY A 63 2.00 -1.70 24.61
C GLY A 63 1.05 -2.67 23.90
N TYR A 64 1.23 -2.83 22.59
CA TYR A 64 0.51 -3.80 21.75
C TYR A 64 1.17 -5.19 21.74
N ASP A 65 2.10 -5.46 22.65
CA ASP A 65 2.81 -6.74 22.67
C ASP A 65 1.92 -7.86 23.22
N LYS A 66 1.37 -8.64 22.29
CA LYS A 66 0.55 -9.83 22.56
C LYS A 66 1.26 -10.85 23.46
N ARG A 67 2.58 -11.02 23.31
CA ARG A 67 3.34 -12.01 24.10
C ARG A 67 3.41 -11.59 25.55
N THR A 68 3.73 -10.32 25.79
CA THR A 68 3.84 -9.77 27.14
C THR A 68 2.50 -9.80 27.86
N TRP A 69 1.40 -9.41 27.19
CA TRP A 69 0.04 -9.55 27.75
C TRP A 69 -0.33 -11.00 28.08
N ARG A 70 0.04 -11.95 27.21
CA ARG A 70 -0.21 -13.38 27.44
C ARG A 70 0.55 -13.92 28.65
N LEU A 71 1.83 -13.56 28.80
CA LEU A 71 2.64 -13.95 29.95
C LEU A 71 2.07 -13.37 31.24
N TRP A 72 1.74 -12.08 31.26
CA TRP A 72 1.11 -11.43 32.41
C TRP A 72 -0.18 -12.13 32.83
N TRP A 73 -1.05 -12.46 31.87
CA TRP A 73 -2.31 -13.15 32.17
C TRP A 73 -2.11 -14.56 32.72
N ILE A 74 -1.12 -15.28 32.20
CA ILE A 74 -0.75 -16.61 32.72
C ILE A 74 -0.28 -16.47 34.17
N THR A 75 0.63 -15.55 34.47
CA THR A 75 1.12 -15.31 35.84
C THR A 75 -0.01 -14.95 36.80
N LYS A 76 -0.96 -14.09 36.37
CA LYS A 76 -2.14 -13.74 37.18
C LYS A 76 -3.08 -14.92 37.42
N LYS A 77 -3.30 -15.78 36.43
CA LYS A 77 -4.16 -16.97 36.58
C LYS A 77 -3.49 -18.11 37.35
N SER A 78 -2.17 -18.25 37.25
CA SER A 78 -1.45 -19.35 37.90
C SER A 78 -1.26 -19.13 39.40
N GLY A 79 -1.66 -17.99 39.96
CA GLY A 79 -1.63 -17.75 41.40
C GLY A 79 -0.26 -17.94 42.04
N VAL A 80 0.83 -17.79 41.27
CA VAL A 80 2.18 -17.79 41.84
C VAL A 80 2.41 -16.38 42.38
N SER A 81 1.84 -16.15 43.57
CA SER A 81 2.39 -15.22 44.54
C SER A 81 3.80 -15.71 44.86
N GLN A 82 4.81 -14.92 44.48
CA GLN A 82 6.02 -14.83 45.29
C GLN A 82 5.85 -13.66 46.25
#